data_AF-A0A2K6RYN4-F1
#
_entry.id   AF-A0A2K6RYN4-F1
#
_cell.length_a   1.000
_cell.length_b   1.000
_cell.length_c   1.000
_cell.angle_alpha   90.00
_cell.angle_beta   90.00
_cell.angle_gamma   90.00
#
_symmetry.space_group_name_H-M   'P 1'
#
loop_
_entity.id
_entity.type
_entity.pdbx_description
1 polymer ?
#
loop_
_entity_poly.entity_id
_entity_poly.type
_entity_poly.pdbx_seq_one_letter_code
_entity_poly.pdbx_strand_id
1 'polypeptide(L)'
;MSMASNFYLRYYVEHKGKFGHEFLEFKFQLDGKLRYAKNSNYKNDVMIRKEAYVHKTVTEELKRISDDSEIIKEDEALWPPPDRVGRDNKGT
;
A
#
# COMPACT_ATOMS: atom_id res chain seq x y z
N MET A 1 11.88 26.56 -10.60
CA MET A 1 11.59 25.76 -9.39
C MET A 1 10.37 24.91 -9.68
N SER A 2 10.55 23.61 -9.95
CA SER A 2 9.41 22.71 -10.11
C SER A 2 8.70 22.58 -8.76
N MET A 3 7.38 22.75 -8.74
CA MET A 3 6.57 22.36 -7.60
C MET A 3 6.89 20.90 -7.30
N ALA A 4 7.52 20.63 -6.15
CA ALA A 4 7.77 19.26 -5.73
C ALA A 4 6.40 18.59 -5.61
N SER A 5 6.09 17.69 -6.55
CA SER A 5 4.80 17.00 -6.56
C SER A 5 4.67 16.21 -5.26
N ASN A 6 3.65 16.56 -4.47
CA ASN A 6 3.32 15.87 -3.23
C ASN A 6 3.04 14.40 -3.57
N PHE A 7 3.97 13.51 -3.19
CA PHE A 7 3.86 12.08 -3.43
C PHE A 7 3.37 11.36 -2.19
N TYR A 8 2.33 10.58 -2.40
CA TYR A 8 1.74 9.74 -1.39
C TYR A 8 1.32 8.43 -2.03
N LEU A 9 1.72 7.33 -1.43
CA LEU A 9 1.29 6.00 -1.87
C LEU A 9 0.97 5.18 -0.63
N ARG A 10 -0.21 4.56 -0.63
CA ARG A 10 -0.61 3.60 0.41
C ARG A 10 -1.24 2.41 -0.27
N TYR A 11 -0.77 1.23 0.10
CA TYR A 11 -1.39 -0.03 -0.28
C TYR A 11 -1.79 -0.78 0.97
N TYR A 12 -3.01 -1.32 0.93
CA TYR A 12 -3.56 -2.12 2.00
C TYR A 12 -4.39 -3.25 1.41
N VAL A 13 -4.09 -4.46 1.87
CA VAL A 13 -4.84 -5.67 1.58
C VAL A 13 -5.15 -6.37 2.89
N GLU A 14 -6.40 -6.77 3.05
CA GLU A 14 -6.84 -7.62 4.16
C GLU A 14 -7.49 -8.91 3.66
N HIS A 15 -7.35 -9.94 4.48
CA HIS A 15 -8.01 -11.23 4.34
C HIS A 15 -8.61 -11.62 5.69
N LYS A 16 -9.88 -12.05 5.69
CA LYS A 16 -10.58 -12.56 6.88
C LYS A 16 -10.85 -14.04 6.70
N GLY A 17 -9.86 -14.85 7.08
CA GLY A 17 -9.91 -16.30 6.95
C GLY A 17 -10.31 -17.01 8.25
N LYS A 18 -10.24 -18.34 8.18
CA LYS A 18 -10.42 -19.24 9.34
C LYS A 18 -9.49 -18.89 10.51
N PHE A 19 -8.35 -18.27 10.24
CA PHE A 19 -7.31 -17.92 11.21
C PHE A 19 -7.35 -16.45 11.65
N GLY A 20 -8.49 -15.78 11.46
CA GLY A 20 -8.72 -14.42 11.91
C GLY A 20 -8.36 -13.38 10.84
N HIS A 21 -8.06 -12.17 11.31
CA HIS A 21 -7.78 -11.01 10.46
C HIS A 21 -6.30 -10.93 10.12
N GLU A 22 -5.99 -11.09 8.84
CA GLU A 22 -4.66 -10.96 8.27
C GLU A 22 -4.63 -9.72 7.37
N PHE A 23 -3.54 -8.94 7.42
CA PHE A 23 -3.38 -7.79 6.54
C PHE A 23 -1.92 -7.51 6.24
N LEU A 24 -1.71 -6.83 5.12
CA LEU A 24 -0.44 -6.22 4.73
C LEU A 24 -0.72 -4.76 4.38
N GLU A 25 0.08 -3.87 4.94
CA GLU A 25 0.02 -2.45 4.66
C GLU A 25 1.41 -1.87 4.46
N PHE A 26 1.56 -1.02 3.45
CA PHE A 26 2.69 -0.12 3.36
C PHE A 26 2.29 1.27 2.90
N LYS A 27 3.03 2.26 3.36
CA LYS A 27 2.80 3.68 3.08
C LYS A 27 4.11 4.42 2.85
N PHE A 28 4.19 5.14 1.74
CA PHE A 28 5.24 6.11 1.45
C PHE A 28 4.69 7.53 1.63
N GLN A 29 5.42 8.33 2.40
CA GLN A 29 5.10 9.74 2.66
C GLN A 29 6.01 10.67 1.87
N LEU A 30 5.61 11.93 1.77
CA LEU A 30 6.33 12.98 1.06
C LEU A 30 7.77 13.18 1.56
N ASP A 31 7.99 12.98 2.86
CA ASP A 31 9.28 13.11 3.53
C ASP A 31 10.21 11.89 3.35
N GLY A 32 9.81 10.93 2.50
CA GLY A 32 10.55 9.68 2.30
C GLY A 32 10.34 8.67 3.41
N LYS A 33 9.41 8.89 4.35
CA LYS A 33 9.11 7.93 5.42
C LYS A 33 8.27 6.78 4.87
N LEU A 34 8.86 5.58 4.88
CA LEU A 34 8.21 4.30 4.64
C LEU A 34 7.71 3.72 5.96
N ARG A 35 6.43 3.34 6.00
CA ARG A 35 5.82 2.57 7.09
C ARG A 35 5.33 1.26 6.54
N TYR A 36 5.67 0.16 7.20
CA TYR A 36 5.28 -1.20 6.83
C TYR A 36 4.64 -1.89 8.03
N ALA A 37 3.47 -2.51 7.82
CA ALA A 37 2.80 -3.33 8.79
C ALA A 37 2.34 -4.64 8.14
N LYS A 38 2.62 -5.77 8.79
CA LYS A 38 2.15 -7.08 8.37
C LYS A 38 1.60 -7.83 9.58
N ASN A 39 0.38 -8.33 9.44
CA ASN A 39 -0.25 -9.22 10.39
C ASN A 39 -0.69 -10.48 9.64
N SER A 40 -0.03 -11.61 9.86
CA SER A 40 -0.32 -12.83 9.08
C SER A 40 -0.84 -14.00 9.89
N ASN A 41 -1.01 -13.91 11.22
CA ASN A 41 -1.49 -14.95 12.16
C ASN A 41 -0.94 -16.39 11.97
N TYR A 42 -0.02 -16.60 11.04
CA TYR A 42 0.56 -17.86 10.65
C TYR A 42 1.50 -18.29 11.76
N LYS A 43 1.23 -19.47 12.36
CA LYS A 43 2.04 -20.00 13.48
C LYS A 43 2.12 -19.06 14.69
N ASN A 44 1.07 -18.29 14.98
CA ASN A 44 1.04 -17.32 16.10
C ASN A 44 2.12 -16.23 16.00
N ASP A 45 2.45 -15.82 14.77
CA ASP A 45 3.42 -14.75 14.56
C ASP A 45 2.93 -13.41 15.14
N VAL A 46 3.87 -12.59 15.61
CA VAL A 46 3.56 -11.27 16.17
C VAL A 46 3.47 -10.26 15.02
N MET A 47 2.57 -9.29 15.13
CA MET A 47 2.47 -8.22 14.14
C MET A 47 3.82 -7.53 13.91
N ILE A 48 4.27 -7.50 12.66
CA ILE A 48 5.51 -6.84 12.26
C ILE A 48 5.19 -5.39 11.91
N ARG A 49 5.88 -4.45 12.55
CA ARG A 49 5.84 -3.02 12.21
C ARG A 49 7.26 -2.51 12.01
N LYS A 50 7.50 -1.85 10.89
CA LYS A 50 8.80 -1.26 10.55
C LYS A 50 8.60 0.14 9.99
N GLU A 51 9.51 1.03 10.35
CA GLU A 51 9.59 2.37 9.78
C GLU A 51 11.03 2.62 9.33
N ALA A 52 11.18 3.26 8.18
CA ALA A 52 12.48 3.64 7.63
C ALA A 52 12.34 4.92 6.80
N TYR A 53 13.43 5.65 6.63
CA TYR A 53 13.53 6.70 5.64
C TYR A 53 14.21 6.16 4.39
N VAL A 54 13.61 6.39 3.23
CA VAL A 54 14.18 6.00 1.94
C VAL A 54 14.83 7.20 1.26
N HIS A 55 15.84 6.92 0.43
CA HIS A 55 16.45 7.97 -0.38
C HIS A 55 15.45 8.50 -1.43
N LYS A 56 15.65 9.76 -1.85
CA LYS A 56 14.80 10.43 -2.86
C LYS A 56 14.64 9.60 -4.14
N THR A 57 15.70 8.94 -4.59
CA THR A 57 15.70 8.07 -5.78
C THR A 57 14.66 6.95 -5.70
N VAL A 58 14.43 6.38 -4.50
CA VAL A 58 13.39 5.34 -4.32
C VAL A 58 12.00 5.93 -4.54
N THR A 59 11.78 7.16 -4.06
CA THR A 59 10.50 7.85 -4.21
C THR A 59 10.25 8.28 -5.66
N GLU A 60 11.29 8.71 -6.36
CA GLU A 60 11.24 9.05 -7.79
C GLU A 60 10.96 7.81 -8.65
N GLU A 61 11.56 6.66 -8.31
CA GLU A 61 11.31 5.41 -9.01
C GLU A 61 9.89 4.89 -8.81
N LEU A 62 9.33 5.05 -7.59
CA LEU A 62 7.93 4.72 -7.35
C LEU A 62 6.98 5.61 -8.18
N LYS A 63 7.29 6.90 -8.34
CA LYS A 63 6.53 7.78 -9.25
C LYS A 63 6.59 7.26 -10.68
N ARG A 64 7.80 6.93 -11.18
CA ARG A 64 7.99 6.39 -12.51
C ARG A 64 7.15 5.12 -12.73
N ILE A 65 7.18 4.18 -11.78
CA ILE A 65 6.37 2.95 -11.85
C ILE A 65 4.87 3.27 -11.88
N SER A 66 4.40 4.19 -11.04
CA SER A 66 2.99 4.60 -11.03
C SER A 66 2.56 5.25 -12.35
N ASP A 67 3.38 6.13 -12.90
CA ASP A 67 3.12 6.80 -14.18
C ASP A 67 3.12 5.80 -15.35
N ASP A 68 4.14 4.92 -15.41
CA ASP A 68 4.27 3.89 -16.44
C ASP A 68 3.14 2.85 -16.39
N SER A 69 2.58 2.59 -15.20
CA SER A 69 1.45 1.66 -15.03
C SER A 69 0.11 2.21 -15.50
N GLU A 70 0.03 3.52 -15.74
CA GLU A 70 -1.20 4.24 -16.05
C GLU A 70 -2.35 4.08 -15.03
N ILE A 71 -2.07 3.56 -13.81
CA ILE A 71 -3.09 3.26 -12.78
C ILE A 71 -3.97 4.46 -12.41
N ILE A 72 -3.46 5.68 -12.58
CA ILE A 72 -4.18 6.94 -12.30
C ILE A 72 -5.34 7.15 -13.29
N LYS A 73 -5.31 6.50 -14.46
CA LYS A 73 -6.35 6.57 -15.49
C LYS A 73 -7.44 5.51 -15.31
N GLU A 74 -7.23 4.53 -14.45
CA GLU A 74 -8.16 3.44 -14.21
C GLU A 74 -9.30 3.86 -13.28
N ASP A 75 -10.48 3.29 -13.51
CA ASP A 75 -11.68 3.53 -12.69
C ASP A 75 -12.16 2.21 -12.08
N GLU A 76 -12.46 2.24 -10.78
CA GLU A 76 -12.83 1.05 -10.01
C GLU A 76 -14.33 0.70 -10.07
N ALA A 77 -15.17 1.43 -10.81
CA ALA A 77 -16.63 1.24 -10.80
C ALA A 77 -17.06 -0.15 -11.27
N LEU A 78 -16.26 -0.79 -12.14
CA LEU A 78 -16.53 -2.13 -12.65
C LEU A 78 -15.74 -3.21 -11.91
N TRP A 79 -14.98 -2.86 -10.87
CA TRP A 79 -14.23 -3.85 -10.10
C TRP A 79 -15.17 -4.69 -9.25
N PRO A 80 -14.86 -5.98 -9.06
CA PRO A 80 -15.65 -6.83 -8.19
C PRO A 80 -15.79 -6.19 -6.79
N PRO A 81 -16.98 -6.31 -6.17
CA PRO A 81 -17.14 -5.89 -4.79
C PRO A 81 -16.23 -6.74 -3.89
N PRO A 82 -15.75 -6.18 -2.76
CA PRO A 82 -15.04 -6.96 -1.76
C PRO A 82 -15.91 -8.15 -1.34
N ASP A 83 -15.33 -9.35 -1.33
CA ASP A 83 -16.05 -10.55 -0.91
C ASP A 83 -15.79 -10.83 0.59
N ARG A 84 -16.34 -11.94 1.10
CA ARG A 84 -16.14 -12.32 2.51
C ARG A 84 -14.70 -12.81 2.78
N VAL A 85 -13.91 -13.03 1.73
CA VAL A 85 -12.57 -13.63 1.80
C VAL A 85 -11.53 -12.51 1.86
N GLY A 86 -11.62 -11.47 1.02
CA GLY A 86 -10.63 -10.38 0.99
C GLY A 86 -11.20 -9.01 0.65
N ARG A 87 -10.51 -7.97 1.14
CA ARG A 87 -10.74 -6.57 0.78
C ARG A 87 -9.40 -5.90 0.50
N ASP A 88 -9.19 -5.53 -0.75
CA ASP A 88 -8.18 -4.56 -1.14
C ASP A 88 -8.76 -3.15 -0.91
N ASN A 89 -7.99 -2.23 -0.33
CA ASN A 89 -8.48 -0.87 -0.12
C ASN A 89 -8.67 -0.15 -1.45
N LYS A 90 -9.93 0.15 -1.72
CA LYS A 90 -10.49 1.07 -2.72
C LYS A 90 -10.30 2.52 -2.24
N GLY A 91 -9.27 3.21 -2.68
CA GLY A 91 -9.08 4.62 -2.31
C GLY A 91 -7.82 5.28 -2.84
N THR A 92 -8.05 6.18 -3.80
CA THR A 92 -7.20 7.30 -4.23
C THR A 92 -6.91 8.30 -3.10
#